data_AF-A0A9D2X9Z9-F1
#
_entry.id   AF-A0A9D2X9Z9-F1
#
_cell.length_a   1.000
_cell.length_b   1.000
_cell.length_c   1.000
_cell.angle_alpha   90.00
_cell.angle_beta   90.00
_cell.angle_gamma   90.00
#
_symmetry.space_group_name_H-M   'P 1'
#
loop_
_entity.id
_entity.type
_entity.pdbx_description
1 polymer ?
#
loop_
_entity_poly.entity_id
_entity_poly.type
_entity_poly.pdbx_seq_one_letter_code
_entity_poly.pdbx_strand_id
1 'polypeptide(L)' 'MGLLYTKFYLDFDENDWKQISNNPIVFQTLKDNVGIDIEDSSHKLYKLNFKKGGKLHMFRVTGRFRITWDDEDVF' A
#
# COMPACT_ATOMS: atom_id res chain seq x y z
N MET A 1 -11.54 6.33 -1.56
CA MET A 1 -10.68 5.24 -2.04
C MET A 1 -9.63 5.80 -2.99
N GLY A 2 -8.36 5.62 -2.64
CA GLY A 2 -7.24 5.95 -3.51
C GLY A 2 -6.82 4.81 -4.44
N LEU A 3 -6.14 5.17 -5.52
CA LEU A 3 -5.70 4.24 -6.57
C LEU A 3 -4.38 4.72 -7.18
N LEU A 4 -3.39 3.83 -7.25
CA LEU A 4 -2.14 4.07 -7.97
C LEU A 4 -1.70 2.83 -8.77
N TYR A 5 -0.88 3.08 -9.79
CA TYR A 5 -0.19 2.04 -10.54
C TYR A 5 1.32 2.20 -10.41
N THR A 6 1.99 1.20 -9.85
CA THR A 6 3.45 1.17 -9.75
C THR A 6 4.05 0.02 -10.55
N LYS A 7 5.28 0.18 -11.00
CA LYS A 7 6.12 -0.92 -11.53
C LYS A 7 7.29 -1.23 -10.62
N PHE A 8 7.42 -0.51 -9.51
CA PHE A 8 8.55 -0.56 -8.60
C PHE A 8 8.24 -1.46 -7.41
N TYR A 9 9.30 -1.86 -6.70
CA TYR A 9 9.17 -2.60 -5.45
C TYR A 9 8.63 -1.69 -4.34
N LEU A 10 7.88 -2.29 -3.42
CA LEU A 10 7.42 -1.66 -2.19
C LEU A 10 8.04 -2.40 -1.01
N ASP A 11 8.55 -1.64 -0.05
CA ASP A 11 9.11 -2.19 1.17
C ASP A 11 8.09 -2.19 2.29
N PHE A 12 7.93 -3.33 2.95
CA PHE A 12 7.02 -3.54 4.08
C PHE A 12 7.82 -4.01 5.29
N ASP A 13 8.03 -3.13 6.27
CA ASP A 13 8.65 -3.52 7.54
C ASP A 13 7.69 -4.42 8.34
N GLU A 14 8.18 -5.58 8.79
CA GLU A 14 7.41 -6.57 9.54
C GLU A 14 6.90 -6.07 10.90
N ASN A 15 7.51 -5.03 11.45
CA ASN A 15 7.06 -4.38 12.69
C ASN A 15 5.87 -3.45 12.45
N ASP A 16 5.68 -3.01 11.20
CA ASP A 16 4.70 -2.01 10.81
C ASP A 16 3.54 -2.61 10.02
N TRP A 17 3.81 -3.67 9.26
CA TRP A 17 2.89 -4.29 8.34
C TRP A 17 2.77 -5.78 8.57
N LYS A 18 1.55 -6.27 8.39
CA LYS A 18 1.25 -7.70 8.34
C LYS A 18 0.47 -8.03 7.09
N GLN A 19 0.92 -9.03 6.34
CA GLN A 19 0.13 -9.58 5.25
C GLN A 19 -1.04 -10.40 5.83
N ILE A 20 -2.27 -9.96 5.59
CA ILE A 20 -3.48 -10.62 6.10
C ILE A 20 -4.19 -11.47 5.04
N SER A 21 -3.83 -11.29 3.76
CA SER A 21 -4.34 -12.07 2.64
C SER A 21 -3.29 -12.20 1.56
N ASN A 22 -3.25 -13.34 0.87
CA ASN A 22 -2.35 -13.61 -0.26
C ASN A 22 -3.07 -13.60 -1.62
N ASN A 23 -4.39 -13.81 -1.64
CA ASN A 23 -5.17 -13.74 -2.88
C ASN A 23 -6.58 -13.20 -2.62
N PRO A 24 -6.83 -11.88 -2.77
CA PRO A 24 -5.89 -10.85 -3.21
C PRO A 24 -4.82 -10.54 -2.14
N ILE A 25 -3.70 -9.93 -2.54
CA ILE A 25 -2.66 -9.52 -1.60
C ILE A 25 -3.16 -8.30 -0.81
N VAL A 26 -3.17 -8.42 0.52
CA VAL A 26 -3.58 -7.33 1.42
C VAL A 26 -2.60 -7.23 2.57
N PHE A 27 -2.04 -6.03 2.74
CA PHE A 27 -1.23 -5.66 3.90
C PHE A 27 -2.05 -4.78 4.83
N GLN A 28 -1.89 -5.00 6.14
CA GLN A 28 -2.54 -4.24 7.18
C GLN A 28 -1.50 -3.65 8.12
N THR A 29 -1.67 -2.39 8.51
CA THR A 29 -0.78 -1.74 9.48
C THR A 29 -1.02 -2.24 10.90
N LEU A 30 0.07 -2.39 11.66
CA LEU A 30 0.05 -2.87 13.05
C LEU A 30 -0.09 -1.74 14.08
N LYS A 31 0.25 -0.50 13.68
CA LYS A 31 0.23 0.71 14.51
C LYS A 31 -0.20 1.94 13.70
N ASP A 32 -0.44 3.05 14.39
CA ASP A 32 -0.75 4.34 13.76
C ASP A 32 0.48 4.99 13.13
N ASN A 33 0.23 5.87 12.16
CA ASN A 33 1.23 6.69 11.48
C ASN A 33 2.32 5.84 10.77
N VAL A 34 1.90 4.73 10.17
CA VAL A 34 2.78 3.90 9.33
C VAL A 34 2.81 4.49 7.92
N GLY A 35 4.00 4.92 7.50
CA GLY A 35 4.23 5.50 6.18
C GLY A 35 4.53 4.43 5.13
N ILE A 36 4.09 4.66 3.90
CA ILE A 36 4.60 3.95 2.72
C ILE A 36 4.84 4.95 1.60
N ASP A 37 6.02 4.84 0.99
CA ASP A 37 6.42 5.61 -0.17
C ASP A 37 6.15 4.76 -1.43
N ILE A 38 5.41 5.33 -2.37
CA ILE A 38 4.99 4.67 -3.61
C ILE A 38 5.44 5.54 -4.78
N GLU A 39 6.29 4.99 -5.64
CA GLU A 39 6.61 5.58 -6.93
C GLU A 39 5.63 5.06 -7.98
N ASP A 40 4.95 5.96 -8.69
CA ASP A 40 4.04 5.56 -9.77
C ASP A 40 4.77 5.26 -11.09
N SER A 41 4.04 4.79 -12.09
CA SER A 41 4.62 4.46 -13.42
C SER A 41 5.17 5.67 -14.19
N SER A 42 4.97 6.89 -13.71
CA SER A 42 5.44 8.15 -14.26
C SER A 42 6.56 8.78 -13.41
N HIS A 43 7.16 8.00 -12.49
CA HIS A 43 8.22 8.43 -11.57
C HIS A 43 7.79 9.51 -10.57
N LYS A 44 6.48 9.62 -10.31
CA LYS A 44 5.98 10.51 -9.26
C LYS A 44 5.94 9.75 -7.94
N LEU A 45 6.54 10.36 -6.91
CA LEU A 45 6.55 9.83 -5.55
C LEU A 45 5.32 10.29 -4.78
N TYR A 46 4.68 9.33 -4.11
CA TYR A 46 3.54 9.52 -3.24
C TYR A 46 3.88 8.96 -1.87
N LYS A 47 3.54 9.71 -0.82
CA LYS A 47 3.66 9.23 0.56
C LYS A 47 2.28 9.11 1.17
N LEU A 48 1.95 7.92 1.64
CA LEU A 48 0.72 7.64 2.36
C LEU A 48 1.05 7.33 3.81
N ASN A 49 0.32 7.93 4.75
CA ASN A 49 0.41 7.61 6.17
C ASN A 49 -0.90 6.98 6.62
N PHE A 50 -0.81 5.77 7.15
CA PHE A 50 -1.96 4.95 7.54
C PHE A 50 -2.22 5.00 9.04
N LYS A 51 -3.50 4.97 9.40
CA LYS A 51 -3.98 4.68 10.76
C LYS A 51 -3.76 3.20 11.08
N LYS A 52 -3.80 2.85 12.36
CA LYS A 52 -3.71 1.46 12.83
C LYS A 52 -4.83 0.62 12.23
N GLY A 53 -4.47 -0.51 11.65
CA GLY A 53 -5.41 -1.42 11.03
C GLY A 53 -5.83 -1.03 9.62
N GLY A 54 -5.32 0.09 9.08
CA GLY A 54 -5.53 0.52 7.71
C GLY A 54 -4.95 -0.49 6.70
N LYS A 55 -5.56 -0.58 5.53
CA LYS A 55 -5.29 -1.64 4.57
C LYS A 55 -4.79 -1.13 3.23
N LEU A 56 -3.75 -1.78 2.74
CA LEU A 56 -3.24 -1.62 1.39
C LEU A 56 -3.53 -2.89 0.59
N HIS A 57 -4.31 -2.74 -0.46
CA HIS A 57 -4.61 -3.82 -1.38
C HIS A 57 -3.68 -3.75 -2.59
N MET A 58 -3.05 -4.87 -2.93
CA MET A 58 -2.14 -4.98 -4.06
C MET A 58 -2.62 -6.05 -5.03
N PHE A 59 -2.77 -5.67 -6.29
CA PHE A 59 -3.17 -6.56 -7.36
C PHE A 59 -2.10 -6.57 -8.44
N ARG A 60 -1.63 -7.76 -8.81
CA ARG A 60 -0.77 -7.91 -9.99
C ARG A 60 -1.60 -7.73 -11.25
N VAL A 61 -1.16 -6.82 -12.11
CA VAL A 61 -1.71 -6.55 -13.45
C VAL A 61 -0.57 -6.78 -14.45
N THR A 62 -0.86 -6.99 -15.74
CA THR A 62 0.16 -7.23 -16.76
C THR A 62 1.23 -6.14 -16.76
N GLY A 63 2.43 -6.48 -16.27
CA GLY A 63 3.60 -5.59 -16.21
C GLY A 63 3.60 -4.51 -15.13
N ARG A 64 2.66 -4.51 -14.16
CA ARG A 64 2.59 -3.52 -13.07
C ARG A 64 1.73 -4.00 -11.89
N PHE A 65 1.80 -3.29 -10.77
CA PHE A 65 0.90 -3.47 -9.64
C PHE A 65 -0.13 -2.35 -9.57
N ARG A 66 -1.38 -2.72 -9.32
CA ARG A 66 -2.43 -1.79 -8.93
C ARG A 66 -2.52 -1.79 -7.42
N ILE A 67 -2.39 -0.61 -6.83
CA ILE A 67 -2.47 -0.38 -5.39
C ILE A 67 -3.76 0.39 -5.12
N THR A 68 -4.53 -0.04 -4.11
CA THR A 68 -5.74 0.66 -3.66
C THR A 68 -5.83 0.67 -2.14
N TRP A 69 -6.43 1.73 -1.60
CA TRP A 69 -6.69 1.88 -0.16
C TRP A 69 -8.00 2.65 0.06
N ASP A 70 -8.54 2.58 1.27
CA ASP A 70 -9.64 3.45 1.68
C ASP A 70 -9.10 4.81 2.16
N ASP A 71 -9.78 5.90 1.83
CA ASP A 71 -9.37 7.23 2.30
C ASP A 71 -9.56 7.35 3.81
N GLU A 72 -10.47 6.56 4.39
CA GLU A 72 -10.68 6.48 5.83
C GLU A 72 -9.48 5.85 6.57
N ASP A 73 -8.70 5.00 5.90
CA ASP A 73 -7.55 4.32 6.46
C ASP A 73 -6.31 5.22 6.55
N VAL A 74 -6.30 6.36 5.85
CA VAL A 74 -5.18 7.31 5.79
C VAL A 74 -5.50 8.62 6.52
N PHE A 75 -4.46 9.37 6.86
CA PHE A 75 -4.55 10.72 7.48
C PHE A 75 -4.71 11.84 6.44
#